data_AF-A0A957IUI7-F1
#
_entry.id   AF-A0A957IUI7-F1
#
_cell.length_a   1.000
_cell.length_b   1.000
_cell.length_c   1.000
_cell.angle_alpha   90.00
_cell.angle_beta   90.00
_cell.angle_gamma   90.00
#
_symmetry.space_group_name_H-M   'P 1'
#
loop_
_entity.id
_entity.type
_entity.pdbx_description
1 polymer ?
#
loop_
_entity_poly.entity_id
_entity_poly.type
_entity_poly.pdbx_seq_one_letter_code
_entity_poly.pdbx_strand_id
1 'polypeptide(L)'
;MVVVNWNMEWATATSPRGKVLREHIWEQKPDVVCLTEGYTDFFPSDGHVVTASSEYGYMGDDKRRKVLLWSREPWLGVAGDEGVENGRYLRATTQTPIGLITFIGVCIPWKDAHVRTGQRNRQPWEDHHRFLHDLDGVLTNLPLIKTIMLGDYNQRIPRRRAPLASYQLLENCLRGRFAVATSGKIEPEAKQTIDHIAHTPDLKTRWVHSLNNFSSAGKRLSDHFGIVAKLE
;
A
#
# COMPACT_ATOMS: atom_id res chain seq x y z
N MET A 1 6.51 -3.66 -16.13
CA MET A 1 6.99 -3.76 -14.74
C MET A 1 6.02 -4.57 -13.89
N VAL A 2 6.51 -5.43 -12.98
CA VAL A 2 5.70 -6.20 -12.00
C VAL A 2 5.76 -5.51 -10.64
N VAL A 3 4.60 -5.27 -10.04
CA VAL A 3 4.48 -4.70 -8.70
C VAL A 3 3.72 -5.67 -7.79
N VAL A 4 4.15 -5.76 -6.53
CA VAL A 4 3.44 -6.51 -5.48
C VAL A 4 2.99 -5.56 -4.38
N ASN A 5 1.77 -5.70 -3.88
CA ASN A 5 1.23 -4.95 -2.76
C ASN A 5 0.63 -5.91 -1.72
N TRP A 6 1.03 -5.82 -0.45
CA TRP A 6 0.50 -6.70 0.59
C TRP A 6 0.59 -6.08 1.99
N ASN A 7 -0.53 -6.03 2.72
CA ASN A 7 -0.54 -5.84 4.17
C ASN A 7 -0.07 -7.11 4.90
N MET A 8 1.00 -6.98 5.68
CA MET A 8 1.69 -8.11 6.29
C MET A 8 1.11 -8.53 7.66
N GLU A 9 0.14 -7.80 8.20
CA GLU A 9 -0.40 -8.01 9.55
C GLU A 9 0.75 -8.17 10.58
N TRP A 10 1.81 -7.38 10.42
CA TRP A 10 3.04 -7.40 11.22
C TRP A 10 3.77 -8.75 11.25
N ALA A 11 3.74 -9.54 10.17
CA ALA A 11 4.56 -10.74 10.03
C ALA A 11 6.06 -10.39 9.98
N THR A 12 6.86 -11.03 10.85
CA THR A 12 8.32 -10.86 10.83
C THR A 12 8.96 -11.79 9.81
N ALA A 13 10.11 -11.38 9.24
CA ALA A 13 10.84 -12.13 8.22
C ALA A 13 11.20 -13.57 8.63
N THR A 14 11.40 -13.80 9.93
CA THR A 14 11.85 -15.09 10.50
C THR A 14 10.70 -15.97 10.97
N SER A 15 9.50 -15.42 11.13
CA SER A 15 8.32 -16.20 11.54
C SER A 15 7.92 -17.21 10.46
N PRO A 16 7.30 -18.36 10.82
CA PRO A 16 6.81 -19.33 9.84
C PRO A 16 5.90 -18.71 8.79
N ARG A 17 4.99 -17.80 9.17
CA ARG A 17 4.13 -17.08 8.22
C ARG A 17 4.91 -16.12 7.32
N GLY A 18 5.90 -15.41 7.87
CA GLY A 18 6.72 -14.45 7.12
C GLY A 18 7.58 -15.12 6.06
N LYS A 19 8.09 -16.33 6.32
CA LYS A 19 8.81 -17.13 5.31
C LYS A 19 7.94 -17.46 4.10
N VAL A 20 6.72 -17.96 4.34
CA VAL A 20 5.76 -18.27 3.26
C VAL A 20 5.34 -17.01 2.51
N LEU A 21 5.09 -15.91 3.22
CA LEU A 21 4.76 -14.62 2.60
C LEU A 21 5.89 -14.14 1.68
N ARG A 22 7.15 -14.23 2.13
CA ARG A 22 8.32 -13.90 1.31
C ARG A 22 8.42 -14.78 0.07
N GLU A 23 8.25 -16.09 0.22
CA GLU A 23 8.26 -17.03 -0.91
C GLU A 23 7.22 -16.61 -1.96
N HIS A 24 5.97 -16.41 -1.55
CA HIS A 24 4.90 -15.96 -2.44
C HIS A 24 5.21 -14.63 -3.15
N ILE A 25 5.81 -13.65 -2.44
CA ILE A 25 6.17 -12.35 -3.02
C ILE A 25 7.28 -12.50 -4.07
N TRP A 26 8.37 -13.20 -3.74
CA TRP A 26 9.56 -13.25 -4.61
C TRP A 26 9.42 -14.22 -5.78
N GLU A 27 8.54 -15.23 -5.68
CA GLU A 27 8.14 -16.05 -6.83
C GLU A 27 7.54 -15.23 -7.98
N GLN A 28 6.95 -14.05 -7.68
CA GLN A 28 6.42 -13.14 -8.69
C GLN A 28 7.51 -12.36 -9.44
N LYS A 29 8.77 -12.44 -8.97
CA LYS A 29 9.92 -11.69 -9.50
C LYS A 29 9.63 -10.18 -9.64
N PRO A 30 9.16 -9.52 -8.56
CA PRO A 30 8.74 -8.13 -8.63
C PRO A 30 9.90 -7.18 -8.99
N ASP A 31 9.55 -6.07 -9.64
CA ASP A 31 10.44 -4.92 -9.82
C ASP A 31 10.33 -3.97 -8.63
N VAL A 32 9.12 -3.84 -8.05
CA VAL A 32 8.82 -3.06 -6.84
C VAL A 32 7.82 -3.81 -5.95
N VAL A 33 8.00 -3.70 -4.64
CA VAL A 33 7.08 -4.25 -3.62
C VAL A 33 6.66 -3.14 -2.68
N CYS A 34 5.36 -3.03 -2.40
CA CYS A 34 4.80 -2.22 -1.32
C CYS A 34 4.27 -3.13 -0.23
N LEU A 35 4.80 -2.97 0.98
CA LEU A 35 4.28 -3.63 2.16
C LEU A 35 3.63 -2.61 3.07
N THR A 36 2.43 -2.93 3.55
CA THR A 36 1.81 -2.20 4.67
C THR A 36 1.85 -3.06 5.92
N GLU A 37 1.90 -2.40 7.08
CA GLU A 37 2.03 -3.07 8.39
C GLU A 37 3.20 -4.08 8.45
N GLY A 38 4.37 -3.67 7.93
CA GLY A 38 5.55 -4.51 7.79
C GLY A 38 6.68 -4.15 8.73
N TYR A 39 7.75 -4.94 8.64
CA TYR A 39 9.00 -4.76 9.37
C TYR A 39 10.12 -4.33 8.42
N THR A 40 10.99 -3.42 8.85
CA THR A 40 12.11 -2.92 8.03
C THR A 40 13.09 -4.01 7.59
N ASP A 41 13.19 -5.11 8.34
CA ASP A 41 14.02 -6.27 8.03
C ASP A 41 13.29 -7.40 7.28
N PHE A 42 12.10 -7.12 6.73
CA PHE A 42 11.32 -8.11 5.97
C PHE A 42 11.90 -8.43 4.59
N PHE A 43 12.45 -7.43 3.91
CA PHE A 43 12.96 -7.56 2.55
C PHE A 43 14.31 -8.27 2.50
N PRO A 44 14.64 -8.93 1.38
CA PRO A 44 15.97 -9.49 1.17
C PRO A 44 17.00 -8.36 1.03
N SER A 45 18.27 -8.69 1.22
CA SER A 45 19.38 -7.72 1.21
C SER A 45 19.74 -7.22 -0.19
N ASP A 46 19.34 -7.92 -1.25
CA ASP A 46 19.56 -7.57 -2.64
C ASP A 46 18.43 -6.65 -3.16
N GLY A 47 18.44 -5.40 -2.69
CA GLY A 47 17.59 -4.34 -3.22
C GLY A 47 17.59 -3.10 -2.32
N HIS A 48 16.66 -2.19 -2.60
CA HIS A 48 16.64 -0.87 -1.99
C HIS A 48 15.33 -0.62 -1.28
N VAL A 49 15.39 -0.37 0.03
CA VAL A 49 14.21 -0.16 0.88
C VAL A 49 14.12 1.29 1.30
N VAL A 50 12.92 1.86 1.19
CA VAL A 50 12.55 3.15 1.78
C VAL A 50 11.27 2.96 2.58
N THR A 51 11.11 3.72 3.66
CA THR A 51 9.97 3.56 4.57
C THR A 51 9.37 4.90 4.91
N ALA A 52 8.07 4.91 5.18
CA ALA A 52 7.46 6.05 5.85
C ALA A 52 8.04 6.21 7.27
N SER A 53 7.73 7.32 7.92
CA SER A 53 8.13 7.56 9.32
C SER A 53 7.63 6.46 10.29
N SER A 54 8.36 6.24 11.37
CA SER A 54 7.90 5.44 12.53
C SER A 54 6.82 6.14 13.34
N GLU A 55 6.63 7.44 13.14
CA GLU A 55 5.72 8.28 13.93
C GLU A 55 4.30 8.23 13.36
N TYR A 56 3.58 7.13 13.60
CA TYR A 56 2.19 6.96 13.13
C TYR A 56 1.17 6.83 14.27
N GLY A 57 1.51 7.35 15.47
CA GLY A 57 0.59 7.50 16.60
C GLY A 57 0.38 6.25 17.47
N TYR A 58 1.24 5.23 17.33
CA TYR A 58 1.23 4.04 18.17
C TYR A 58 2.61 3.82 18.80
N MET A 59 2.63 3.58 20.12
CA MET A 59 3.82 3.10 20.81
C MET A 59 4.12 1.67 20.36
N GLY A 60 5.36 1.37 20.00
CA GLY A 60 5.69 0.04 19.51
C GLY A 60 7.14 -0.16 19.11
N ASP A 61 7.35 -1.29 18.44
CA ASP A 61 8.60 -1.76 17.87
C ASP A 61 9.13 -0.77 16.81
N ASP A 62 10.38 -0.34 16.98
CA ASP A 62 11.06 0.68 16.18
C ASP A 62 11.29 0.23 14.72
N LYS A 63 11.13 -1.05 14.42
CA LYS A 63 11.19 -1.61 13.06
C LYS A 63 9.86 -1.64 12.34
N ARG A 64 8.74 -1.40 13.03
CA ARG A 64 7.42 -1.42 12.39
C ARG A 64 7.18 -0.19 11.56
N ARG A 65 6.67 -0.38 10.35
CA ARG A 65 6.29 0.68 9.44
C ARG A 65 4.93 0.41 8.85
N LYS A 66 4.10 1.46 8.76
CA LYS A 66 2.80 1.35 8.09
C LYS A 66 2.94 1.27 6.57
N VAL A 67 4.04 1.79 6.01
CA VAL A 67 4.36 1.71 4.59
C VAL A 67 5.86 1.47 4.41
N LEU A 68 6.21 0.46 3.62
CA LEU A 68 7.56 0.19 3.14
C LEU A 68 7.53 -0.07 1.64
N LEU A 69 8.47 0.53 0.90
CA LEU A 69 8.69 0.24 -0.49
C LEU A 69 10.06 -0.41 -0.65
N TRP A 70 10.10 -1.50 -1.40
CA TRP A 70 11.32 -2.12 -1.90
C TRP A 70 11.37 -1.99 -3.42
N SER A 71 12.54 -1.74 -3.97
CA SER A 71 12.81 -1.79 -5.40
C SER A 71 14.08 -2.57 -5.68
N ARG A 72 14.11 -3.23 -6.84
CA ARG A 72 15.32 -3.83 -7.39
C ARG A 72 16.38 -2.78 -7.71
N GLU A 73 15.96 -1.58 -8.14
CA GLU A 73 16.83 -0.48 -8.53
C GLU A 73 16.89 0.60 -7.42
N PRO A 74 18.00 1.36 -7.30
CA PRO A 74 18.11 2.43 -6.32
C PRO A 74 17.02 3.50 -6.43
N TRP A 75 16.53 3.98 -5.30
CA TRP A 75 15.62 5.13 -5.25
C TRP A 75 16.37 6.43 -5.55
N LEU A 76 15.87 7.21 -6.51
CA LEU A 76 16.47 8.47 -6.97
C LEU A 76 15.92 9.71 -6.25
N GLY A 77 14.84 9.56 -5.50
CA GLY A 77 14.24 10.61 -4.69
C GLY A 77 13.24 10.00 -3.72
N VAL A 78 13.27 10.46 -2.47
CA VAL A 78 12.38 9.99 -1.40
C VAL A 78 11.82 11.22 -0.70
N ALA A 79 10.51 11.32 -0.66
CA ALA A 79 9.78 12.32 0.11
C ALA A 79 8.84 11.60 1.08
N GLY A 80 8.98 11.89 2.37
CA GLY A 80 8.07 11.43 3.42
C GLY A 80 7.24 12.59 3.96
N ASP A 81 6.06 12.28 4.49
CA ASP A 81 5.25 13.20 5.31
C ASP A 81 5.01 14.59 4.68
N GLU A 82 4.72 14.65 3.37
CA GLU A 82 4.49 15.89 2.58
C GLU A 82 3.19 16.66 2.98
N GLY A 83 2.91 16.80 4.27
CA GLY A 83 1.67 17.38 4.81
C GLY A 83 0.56 16.35 5.07
N VAL A 84 0.77 15.08 4.72
CA VAL A 84 -0.12 13.96 5.06
C VAL A 84 0.31 13.38 6.41
N GLU A 85 -0.66 12.97 7.25
CA GLU A 85 -0.41 12.40 8.59
C GLU A 85 0.80 11.44 8.62
N ASN A 86 1.71 11.71 9.56
CA ASN A 86 3.03 11.09 9.61
C ASN A 86 2.98 9.56 9.58
N GLY A 87 3.94 8.98 8.86
CA GLY A 87 4.23 7.55 8.87
C GLY A 87 3.30 6.67 8.03
N ARG A 88 2.28 7.24 7.36
CA ARG A 88 1.30 6.51 6.54
C ARG A 88 1.35 6.83 5.04
N TYR A 89 2.28 7.69 4.65
CA TYR A 89 2.53 8.13 3.28
C TYR A 89 4.03 8.07 2.99
N LEU A 90 4.38 7.65 1.77
CA LEU A 90 5.74 7.72 1.26
C LEU A 90 5.71 7.90 -0.25
N ARG A 91 6.52 8.82 -0.78
CA ARG A 91 6.74 8.98 -2.20
C ARG A 91 8.19 8.66 -2.54
N ALA A 92 8.41 7.80 -3.51
CA ALA A 92 9.74 7.47 -3.97
C ALA A 92 9.79 7.21 -5.47
N THR A 93 10.89 7.57 -6.12
CA THR A 93 11.06 7.40 -7.58
C THR A 93 12.21 6.45 -7.86
N THR A 94 12.05 5.52 -8.80
CA THR A 94 13.10 4.58 -9.20
C THR A 94 12.99 4.21 -10.68
N GLN A 95 14.10 3.72 -11.24
CA GLN A 95 14.12 3.16 -12.59
C GLN A 95 13.41 1.81 -12.60
N THR A 96 12.67 1.55 -13.68
CA THR A 96 11.95 0.28 -13.87
C THR A 96 12.10 -0.16 -15.33
N PRO A 97 11.69 -1.40 -15.68
CA PRO A 97 11.69 -1.85 -17.08
C PRO A 97 10.82 -1.01 -18.03
N ILE A 98 9.93 -0.14 -17.52
CA ILE A 98 9.03 0.70 -18.33
C ILE A 98 9.34 2.21 -18.19
N GLY A 99 10.55 2.52 -17.69
CA GLY A 99 11.04 3.88 -17.49
C GLY A 99 11.11 4.27 -16.01
N LEU A 100 11.35 5.57 -15.79
CA LEU A 100 11.35 6.18 -14.47
C LEU A 100 9.90 6.29 -13.96
N ILE A 101 9.62 5.70 -12.79
CA ILE A 101 8.27 5.65 -12.21
C ILE A 101 8.29 6.26 -10.80
N THR A 102 7.29 7.11 -10.51
CA THR A 102 7.03 7.61 -9.16
C THR A 102 6.05 6.67 -8.45
N PHE A 103 6.40 6.23 -7.25
CA PHE A 103 5.56 5.41 -6.39
C PHE A 103 5.07 6.22 -5.20
N ILE A 104 3.79 6.11 -4.88
CA ILE A 104 3.16 6.66 -3.70
C ILE A 104 2.62 5.50 -2.87
N GLY A 105 3.32 5.15 -1.80
CA GLY A 105 2.90 4.15 -0.83
C GLY A 105 1.97 4.76 0.22
N VAL A 106 0.82 4.13 0.48
CA VAL A 106 -0.14 4.60 1.49
C VAL A 106 -0.64 3.49 2.41
N CYS A 107 -0.89 3.83 3.67
CA CYS A 107 -1.65 3.00 4.61
C CYS A 107 -2.69 3.89 5.28
N ILE A 108 -3.80 4.10 4.58
CA ILE A 108 -4.87 5.01 4.97
C ILE A 108 -5.43 4.55 6.32
N PRO A 109 -5.60 5.44 7.33
CA PRO A 109 -6.09 5.07 8.65
C PRO A 109 -7.39 4.25 8.56
N TRP A 110 -7.52 3.17 9.31
CA TRP A 110 -8.76 2.40 9.37
C TRP A 110 -9.81 3.13 10.22
N LYS A 111 -11.06 2.66 10.19
CA LYS A 111 -12.21 3.28 10.86
C LYS A 111 -11.96 3.76 12.30
N ASP A 112 -11.33 2.94 13.17
CA ASP A 112 -11.11 3.29 14.58
C ASP A 112 -9.63 3.58 14.90
N ALA A 113 -8.84 4.00 13.90
CA ALA A 113 -7.49 4.51 14.12
C ALA A 113 -7.52 5.62 15.18
N HIS A 114 -6.66 5.49 16.19
CA HIS A 114 -6.55 6.41 17.33
C HIS A 114 -7.84 6.64 18.15
N VAL A 115 -8.88 5.80 18.02
CA VAL A 115 -10.10 5.90 18.86
C VAL A 115 -9.91 5.18 20.19
N ARG A 116 -9.58 3.88 20.18
CA ARG A 116 -9.41 3.04 21.38
C ARG A 116 -7.97 2.61 21.65
N THR A 117 -7.12 2.70 20.64
CA THR A 117 -5.71 2.26 20.66
C THR A 117 -4.83 3.38 20.12
N GLY A 118 -3.50 3.29 20.28
CA GLY A 118 -2.60 4.38 19.90
C GLY A 118 -2.82 5.62 20.78
N GLN A 119 -2.95 6.80 20.19
CA GLN A 119 -3.13 8.06 20.91
C GLN A 119 -4.50 8.24 21.61
N ARG A 120 -5.55 7.49 21.21
CA ARG A 120 -6.89 7.54 21.84
C ARG A 120 -7.53 8.94 21.88
N ASN A 121 -7.31 9.74 20.85
CA ASN A 121 -7.70 11.15 20.78
C ASN A 121 -8.55 11.46 19.53
N ARG A 122 -9.23 10.45 18.97
CA ARG A 122 -10.05 10.58 17.75
C ARG A 122 -11.42 9.93 17.88
N GLN A 123 -12.32 10.39 17.04
CA GLN A 123 -13.60 9.76 16.75
C GLN A 123 -13.49 8.77 15.58
N PRO A 124 -14.41 7.80 15.46
CA PRO A 124 -14.45 6.91 14.31
C PRO A 124 -14.46 7.70 12.98
N TRP A 125 -13.61 7.27 12.04
CA TRP A 125 -13.35 7.88 10.73
C TRP A 125 -12.63 9.23 10.72
N GLU A 126 -12.38 9.86 11.87
CA GLU A 126 -11.77 11.20 11.92
C GLU A 126 -10.41 11.25 11.21
N ASP A 127 -9.47 10.37 11.59
CA ASP A 127 -8.16 10.33 10.93
C ASP A 127 -8.24 9.83 9.49
N HIS A 128 -9.17 8.93 9.18
CA HIS A 128 -9.37 8.48 7.81
C HIS A 128 -9.75 9.67 6.90
N HIS A 129 -10.65 10.54 7.37
CA HIS A 129 -11.09 11.71 6.62
C HIS A 129 -9.99 12.77 6.52
N ARG A 130 -9.30 13.05 7.63
CA ARG A 130 -8.16 14.00 7.65
C ARG A 130 -7.07 13.56 6.69
N PHE A 131 -6.66 12.29 6.77
CA PHE A 131 -5.65 11.73 5.87
C PHE A 131 -6.03 11.88 4.40
N LEU A 132 -7.27 11.55 4.02
CA LEU A 132 -7.72 11.67 2.63
C LEU A 132 -7.81 13.11 2.15
N HIS A 133 -8.23 14.03 3.01
CA HIS A 133 -8.22 15.46 2.72
C HIS A 133 -6.78 15.95 2.43
N ASP A 134 -5.84 15.60 3.30
CA ASP A 134 -4.45 16.01 3.16
C ASP A 134 -3.79 15.35 1.94
N LEU A 135 -4.09 14.08 1.69
CA LEU A 135 -3.63 13.35 0.50
C LEU A 135 -4.14 14.00 -0.79
N ASP A 136 -5.41 14.40 -0.87
CA ASP A 136 -5.96 15.10 -2.04
C ASP A 136 -5.25 16.43 -2.29
N GLY A 137 -4.93 17.17 -1.21
CA GLY A 137 -4.12 18.39 -1.28
C GLY A 137 -2.72 18.14 -1.86
N VAL A 138 -2.04 17.09 -1.41
CA VAL A 138 -0.73 16.70 -1.97
C VAL A 138 -0.85 16.28 -3.44
N LEU A 139 -1.78 15.39 -3.77
CA LEU A 139 -1.96 14.87 -5.13
C LEU A 139 -2.33 15.96 -6.14
N THR A 140 -3.05 17.00 -5.71
CA THR A 140 -3.40 18.15 -6.55
C THR A 140 -2.17 18.98 -6.95
N ASN A 141 -1.15 19.04 -6.10
CA ASN A 141 0.05 19.86 -6.33
C ASN A 141 1.21 19.07 -6.94
N LEU A 142 1.06 17.75 -7.11
CA LEU A 142 2.09 16.90 -7.70
C LEU A 142 1.93 16.79 -9.24
N PRO A 143 3.03 16.81 -10.01
CA PRO A 143 2.99 16.43 -11.41
C PRO A 143 2.80 14.91 -11.52
N LEU A 144 1.56 14.46 -11.70
CA LEU A 144 1.20 13.05 -11.81
C LEU A 144 1.42 12.54 -13.25
N ILE A 145 2.66 12.14 -13.55
CA ILE A 145 3.05 11.46 -14.79
C ILE A 145 3.84 10.22 -14.41
N LYS A 146 3.51 9.07 -15.01
CA LYS A 146 4.09 7.77 -14.66
C LYS A 146 4.12 7.54 -13.15
N THR A 147 2.97 7.76 -12.51
CA THR A 147 2.82 7.63 -11.06
C THR A 147 1.93 6.43 -10.72
N ILE A 148 2.34 5.66 -9.71
CA ILE A 148 1.59 4.55 -9.16
C ILE A 148 1.36 4.79 -7.68
N MET A 149 0.10 4.80 -7.26
CA MET A 149 -0.29 4.83 -5.86
C MET A 149 -0.73 3.43 -5.42
N LEU A 150 -0.11 2.90 -4.37
CA LEU A 150 -0.37 1.54 -3.91
C LEU A 150 -0.27 1.42 -2.39
N GLY A 151 -0.91 0.41 -1.83
CA GLY A 151 -0.93 0.16 -0.38
C GLY A 151 -2.31 -0.23 0.11
N ASP A 152 -2.57 -0.01 1.40
CA ASP A 152 -3.84 -0.32 2.05
C ASP A 152 -4.70 0.96 2.11
N TYR A 153 -5.80 0.97 1.35
CA TYR A 153 -6.68 2.13 1.28
C TYR A 153 -7.77 2.10 2.37
N ASN A 154 -7.87 0.99 3.12
CA ASN A 154 -8.94 0.75 4.10
C ASN A 154 -10.37 0.92 3.55
N GLN A 155 -10.53 0.86 2.24
CA GLN A 155 -11.81 0.96 1.53
C GLN A 155 -11.78 0.08 0.28
N ARG A 156 -12.93 -0.51 -0.05
CA ARG A 156 -13.09 -1.30 -1.27
C ARG A 156 -13.55 -0.41 -2.42
N ILE A 157 -13.07 -0.70 -3.63
CA ILE A 157 -13.49 -0.06 -4.87
C ILE A 157 -14.06 -1.15 -5.81
N PRO A 158 -15.30 -1.02 -6.33
CA PRO A 158 -16.34 -0.08 -5.92
C PRO A 158 -16.78 -0.25 -4.46
N ARG A 159 -17.39 0.81 -3.90
CA ARG A 159 -17.82 0.90 -2.49
C ARG A 159 -18.63 -0.31 -2.03
N ARG A 160 -18.36 -0.77 -0.80
CA ARG A 160 -19.19 -1.74 -0.07
C ARG A 160 -19.73 -1.16 1.23
N ARG A 161 -19.02 -1.41 2.35
CA ARG A 161 -19.46 -1.10 3.72
C ARG A 161 -18.99 0.25 4.24
N ALA A 162 -18.04 0.89 3.58
CA ALA A 162 -17.58 2.22 3.97
C ALA A 162 -18.75 3.23 3.86
N PRO A 163 -18.87 4.19 4.81
CA PRO A 163 -19.78 5.30 4.69
C PRO A 163 -19.60 6.03 3.37
N LEU A 164 -20.69 6.56 2.80
CA LEU A 164 -20.64 7.25 1.51
C LEU A 164 -19.67 8.44 1.55
N ALA A 165 -19.69 9.23 2.64
CA ALA A 165 -18.79 10.37 2.82
C ALA A 165 -17.31 9.95 2.80
N SER A 166 -16.95 8.86 3.50
CA SER A 166 -15.57 8.33 3.49
C SER A 166 -15.15 7.90 2.08
N TYR A 167 -16.05 7.26 1.34
CA TYR A 167 -15.76 6.81 -0.02
C TYR A 167 -15.62 7.97 -1.00
N GLN A 168 -16.42 9.02 -0.85
CA GLN A 168 -16.31 10.23 -1.68
C GLN A 168 -14.96 10.94 -1.49
N LEU A 169 -14.41 10.96 -0.27
CA LEU A 169 -13.08 11.50 -0.04
C LEU A 169 -11.98 10.70 -0.76
N LEU A 170 -12.08 9.38 -0.76
CA LEU A 170 -11.14 8.53 -1.52
C LEU A 170 -11.34 8.71 -3.03
N GLU A 171 -12.60 8.81 -3.46
CA GLU A 171 -12.93 9.08 -4.85
C GLU A 171 -12.36 10.43 -5.32
N ASN A 172 -12.39 11.47 -4.48
CA ASN A 172 -11.77 12.75 -4.79
C ASN A 172 -10.27 12.61 -5.04
N CYS A 173 -9.56 11.81 -4.24
CA CYS A 173 -8.13 11.55 -4.45
C CYS A 173 -7.85 10.86 -5.81
N LEU A 174 -8.75 9.98 -6.25
CA LEU A 174 -8.52 9.10 -7.40
C LEU A 174 -9.07 9.65 -8.72
N ARG A 175 -10.26 10.24 -8.70
CA ARG A 175 -11.04 10.56 -9.90
C ARG A 175 -10.28 11.55 -10.79
N GLY A 176 -10.20 11.23 -12.08
CA GLY A 176 -9.49 12.06 -13.06
C GLY A 176 -7.97 12.01 -12.96
N ARG A 177 -7.40 11.41 -11.90
CA ARG A 177 -5.95 11.28 -11.67
C ARG A 177 -5.44 9.86 -11.87
N PHE A 178 -6.22 8.86 -11.48
CA PHE A 178 -5.80 7.46 -11.47
C PHE A 178 -6.85 6.51 -12.05
N ALA A 179 -6.38 5.48 -12.75
CA ALA A 179 -7.10 4.25 -12.99
C ALA A 179 -6.74 3.22 -11.90
N VAL A 180 -7.73 2.56 -11.31
CA VAL A 180 -7.52 1.58 -10.23
C VAL A 180 -7.48 0.17 -10.81
N ALA A 181 -6.27 -0.40 -10.93
CA ALA A 181 -6.02 -1.73 -11.48
C ALA A 181 -6.73 -2.84 -10.70
N THR A 182 -6.95 -2.62 -9.41
CA THR A 182 -7.47 -3.61 -8.46
C THR A 182 -8.93 -3.33 -8.05
N SER A 183 -9.68 -2.65 -8.92
CA SER A 183 -11.11 -2.43 -8.70
C SER A 183 -11.90 -3.71 -8.95
N GLY A 184 -12.93 -3.96 -8.14
CA GLY A 184 -13.75 -5.16 -8.23
C GLY A 184 -13.11 -6.39 -7.59
N LYS A 185 -13.63 -7.57 -7.96
CA LYS A 185 -13.13 -8.85 -7.44
C LYS A 185 -11.82 -9.21 -8.14
N ILE A 186 -10.84 -9.68 -7.38
CA ILE A 186 -9.55 -10.12 -7.90
C ILE A 186 -9.45 -11.63 -7.78
N GLU A 187 -9.10 -12.28 -8.89
CA GLU A 187 -8.88 -13.72 -8.96
C GLU A 187 -7.45 -14.10 -8.55
N PRO A 188 -7.22 -15.31 -8.00
CA PRO A 188 -8.19 -16.39 -7.76
C PRO A 188 -9.04 -16.26 -6.48
N GLU A 189 -8.84 -15.25 -5.62
CA GLU A 189 -9.61 -15.15 -4.37
C GLU A 189 -11.09 -14.83 -4.59
N ALA A 190 -11.48 -14.38 -5.78
CA ALA A 190 -12.83 -13.97 -6.17
C ALA A 190 -13.48 -12.96 -5.19
N LYS A 191 -12.65 -12.14 -4.54
CA LYS A 191 -13.03 -11.17 -3.49
C LYS A 191 -12.53 -9.78 -3.83
N GLN A 192 -13.22 -8.77 -3.27
CA GLN A 192 -12.72 -7.40 -3.27
C GLN A 192 -11.74 -7.19 -2.14
N THR A 193 -10.62 -6.55 -2.47
CA THR A 193 -9.60 -6.11 -1.54
C THR A 193 -9.83 -4.67 -1.06
N ILE A 194 -9.13 -4.28 0.01
CA ILE A 194 -8.89 -2.89 0.40
C ILE A 194 -7.46 -2.44 0.08
N ASP A 195 -6.61 -3.36 -0.37
CA ASP A 195 -5.25 -3.12 -0.83
C ASP A 195 -5.26 -2.81 -2.31
N HIS A 196 -4.98 -1.56 -2.67
CA HIS A 196 -5.15 -1.11 -4.04
C HIS A 196 -3.85 -0.78 -4.75
N ILE A 197 -3.87 -0.93 -6.08
CA ILE A 197 -2.85 -0.43 -7.00
C ILE A 197 -3.61 0.46 -7.99
N ALA A 198 -3.25 1.74 -8.01
CA ALA A 198 -3.79 2.74 -8.90
C ALA A 198 -2.64 3.40 -9.67
N HIS A 199 -2.84 3.74 -10.93
CA HIS A 199 -1.80 4.31 -11.77
C HIS A 199 -2.35 5.46 -12.63
N THR A 200 -1.49 6.38 -13.03
CA THR A 200 -1.88 7.48 -13.92
C THR A 200 -2.28 6.95 -15.31
N PRO A 201 -3.09 7.69 -16.09
CA PRO A 201 -3.64 7.20 -17.36
C PRO A 201 -2.61 6.90 -18.46
N ASP A 202 -1.39 7.42 -18.33
CA ASP A 202 -0.25 7.16 -19.22
C ASP A 202 0.43 5.81 -18.97
N LEU A 203 -0.04 5.04 -17.97
CA LEU A 203 0.29 3.64 -17.73
C LEU A 203 -0.93 2.75 -18.00
N LYS A 204 -0.69 1.48 -18.31
CA LYS A 204 -1.75 0.48 -18.53
C LYS A 204 -1.57 -0.75 -17.64
N THR A 205 -2.69 -1.27 -17.15
CA THR A 205 -2.71 -2.58 -16.49
C THR A 205 -2.84 -3.69 -17.53
N ARG A 206 -1.84 -4.57 -17.60
CA ARG A 206 -1.86 -5.75 -18.47
C ARG A 206 -2.59 -6.92 -17.81
N TRP A 207 -2.30 -7.15 -16.52
CA TRP A 207 -3.00 -8.15 -15.71
C TRP A 207 -2.85 -7.83 -14.23
N VAL A 208 -3.75 -8.40 -13.44
CA VAL A 208 -3.78 -8.35 -11.98
C VAL A 208 -4.24 -9.71 -11.44
N HIS A 209 -3.64 -10.19 -10.36
CA HIS A 209 -4.08 -11.38 -9.64
C HIS A 209 -3.79 -11.27 -8.14
N SER A 210 -4.48 -12.08 -7.35
CA SER A 210 -4.30 -12.17 -5.90
C SER A 210 -3.33 -13.29 -5.51
N LEU A 211 -2.61 -13.09 -4.40
CA LEU A 211 -1.82 -14.11 -3.71
C LEU A 211 -2.60 -14.59 -2.49
N ASN A 212 -2.70 -15.91 -2.32
CA ASN A 212 -3.48 -16.50 -1.24
C ASN A 212 -2.94 -16.06 0.14
N ASN A 213 -3.84 -15.66 1.03
CA ASN A 213 -3.51 -15.30 2.41
C ASN A 213 -3.52 -16.47 3.39
N PHE A 214 -3.53 -17.69 2.89
CA PHE A 214 -3.34 -18.92 3.63
C PHE A 214 -2.16 -19.71 3.06
N SER A 215 -1.45 -20.42 3.92
CA SER A 215 -0.45 -21.39 3.49
C SER A 215 -1.13 -22.62 2.87
N SER A 216 -0.33 -23.47 2.20
CA SER A 216 -0.78 -24.78 1.70
C SER A 216 -1.35 -25.70 2.79
N ALA A 217 -0.96 -25.48 4.05
CA ALA A 217 -1.49 -26.19 5.23
C ALA A 217 -2.74 -25.52 5.83
N GLY A 218 -3.33 -24.52 5.17
CA GLY A 218 -4.55 -23.84 5.61
C GLY A 218 -4.36 -22.86 6.77
N LYS A 219 -3.13 -22.46 7.11
CA LYS A 219 -2.88 -21.45 8.16
C LYS A 219 -2.94 -20.05 7.58
N ARG A 220 -3.67 -19.14 8.22
CA ARG A 220 -3.75 -17.73 7.84
C ARG A 220 -2.37 -17.06 7.95
N LEU A 221 -1.95 -16.40 6.87
CA LEU A 221 -0.71 -15.64 6.74
C LEU A 221 -0.92 -14.17 7.09
N SER A 222 -2.02 -13.59 6.58
CA SER A 222 -2.51 -12.23 6.82
C SER A 222 -4.04 -12.23 6.73
N ASP A 223 -4.74 -11.28 7.35
CA ASP A 223 -6.16 -11.00 7.05
C ASP A 223 -6.37 -10.41 5.65
N HIS A 224 -5.30 -9.95 5.01
CA HIS A 224 -5.29 -9.45 3.64
C HIS A 224 -4.68 -10.48 2.70
N PHE A 225 -5.22 -10.59 1.48
CA PHE A 225 -4.57 -11.30 0.39
C PHE A 225 -3.66 -10.36 -0.40
N GLY A 226 -2.54 -10.89 -0.88
CA GLY A 226 -1.57 -10.11 -1.62
C GLY A 226 -2.09 -9.77 -3.00
N ILE A 227 -1.58 -8.71 -3.60
CA ILE A 227 -1.94 -8.29 -4.94
C ILE A 227 -0.69 -8.21 -5.79
N VAL A 228 -0.77 -8.73 -7.01
CA VAL A 228 0.27 -8.58 -8.03
C VAL A 228 -0.33 -7.93 -9.25
N ALA A 229 0.36 -6.96 -9.83
CA ALA A 229 -0.03 -6.37 -11.10
C ALA A 229 1.16 -6.24 -12.05
N LYS A 230 0.88 -6.40 -13.35
CA LYS A 230 1.80 -6.05 -14.43
C LYS A 230 1.32 -4.78 -15.11
N LEU A 231 2.21 -3.79 -15.14
CA LEU A 231 1.99 -2.50 -15.76
C LEU A 231 2.94 -2.28 -16.94
N GLU A 232 2.50 -1.49 -17.92
CA GLU A 232 3.27 -1.04 -19.10
C GLU A 232 3.05 0.43 -19.41
#